data_AF-A0A8J3NS57-F1
#
_entry.id   AF-A0A8J3NS57-F1
#
_cell.length_a   1.000
_cell.length_b   1.000
_cell.length_c   1.000
_cell.angle_alpha   90.00
_cell.angle_beta   90.00
_cell.angle_gamma   90.00
#
_symmetry.space_group_name_H-M   'P 1'
#
loop_
_entity.id
_entity.type
_entity.pdbx_description
1 polymer ?
#
loop_
_entity_poly.entity_id
_entity_poly.type
_entity_poly.pdbx_seq_one_letter_code
_entity_poly.pdbx_strand_id
1 'polypeptide(L)'
;MRKTFTALAALLMLVVLAEFYFAASGAFGAATDDAAYRPHHLLGYVIFLLPLLMAAVAALGRMPGRLIATTALVAGLTAVQVVIAKVAMAFGDAGDGTVGALVFGLHAIGGLALAAVVAAVVRQARTLSKSTEDARRTGDVAAATGAAGPSVA
;
A
#
# COMPACT_ATOMS: atom_id res chain seq x y z
N MET A 1 14.08 1.78 11.19
CA MET A 1 12.97 2.51 10.52
C MET A 1 12.88 2.21 9.02
N ARG A 2 13.88 2.51 8.17
CA ARG A 2 13.76 2.34 6.70
C ARG A 2 13.51 0.89 6.24
N LYS A 3 14.28 -0.08 6.75
CA LYS A 3 14.08 -1.53 6.48
C LYS A 3 12.69 -2.02 6.95
N THR A 4 12.31 -1.67 8.17
CA THR A 4 10.98 -1.97 8.73
C THR A 4 9.87 -1.41 7.86
N PHE A 5 10.00 -0.16 7.42
CA PHE A 5 9.03 0.47 6.52
C PHE A 5 8.98 -0.23 5.16
N THR A 6 10.12 -0.64 4.59
CA THR A 6 10.14 -1.44 3.35
C THR A 6 9.40 -2.77 3.52
N ALA A 7 9.57 -3.45 4.66
CA ALA A 7 8.84 -4.69 4.95
C ALA A 7 7.33 -4.43 5.09
N LEU A 8 6.92 -3.36 5.80
CA LEU A 8 5.52 -2.96 5.90
C LEU A 8 4.92 -2.59 4.54
N ALA A 9 5.66 -1.92 3.67
CA ALA A 9 5.21 -1.60 2.32
C ALA A 9 5.01 -2.86 1.46
N ALA A 10 5.91 -3.84 1.58
CA ALA A 10 5.74 -5.14 0.92
C ALA A 10 4.53 -5.90 1.48
N LEU A 11 4.33 -5.89 2.81
CA LEU A 11 3.14 -6.46 3.44
C LEU A 11 1.86 -5.79 2.94
N LEU A 12 1.81 -4.46 2.89
CA LEU A 12 0.67 -3.72 2.36
C LEU A 12 0.36 -4.14 0.91
N MET A 13 1.38 -4.31 0.06
CA MET A 13 1.19 -4.83 -1.29
C MET A 13 0.57 -6.23 -1.29
N LEU A 14 1.05 -7.14 -0.44
CA LEU A 14 0.48 -8.49 -0.32
C LEU A 14 -0.97 -8.47 0.14
N VAL A 15 -1.31 -7.60 1.10
CA VAL A 15 -2.69 -7.40 1.57
C VAL A 15 -3.57 -6.90 0.42
N VAL A 16 -3.12 -5.93 -0.37
CA VAL A 16 -3.87 -5.45 -1.55
C VAL A 16 -4.07 -6.58 -2.58
N LEU A 17 -3.07 -7.42 -2.83
CA LEU A 17 -3.23 -8.56 -3.74
C LEU A 17 -4.25 -9.57 -3.21
N ALA A 18 -4.23 -9.86 -1.90
CA ALA A 18 -5.21 -10.72 -1.26
C ALA A 18 -6.63 -10.12 -1.31
N GLU A 19 -6.75 -8.80 -1.16
CA GLU A 19 -8.01 -8.07 -1.30
C GLU A 19 -8.62 -8.25 -2.70
N PHE A 20 -7.81 -8.11 -3.76
CA PHE A 20 -8.25 -8.37 -5.13
C PHE A 20 -8.66 -9.83 -5.34
N TYR A 21 -7.92 -10.77 -4.77
CA TYR A 21 -8.27 -12.19 -4.82
C TYR A 21 -9.64 -12.45 -4.18
N PHE A 22 -9.91 -11.88 -3.00
CA PHE A 22 -11.21 -12.04 -2.33
C PHE A 22 -12.35 -11.31 -3.05
N ALA A 23 -12.09 -10.12 -3.60
CA ALA A 23 -13.06 -9.40 -4.42
C ALA A 23 -13.43 -10.19 -5.67
N ALA A 24 -12.44 -10.75 -6.38
CA ALA A 24 -12.67 -11.59 -7.55
C ALA A 24 -13.39 -12.89 -7.18
N SER A 25 -13.04 -13.49 -6.05
CA SER A 25 -13.72 -14.69 -5.54
C SER A 25 -15.18 -14.43 -5.20
N GLY A 26 -15.51 -13.28 -4.59
CA GLY A 26 -16.89 -12.87 -4.33
C GLY A 26 -17.67 -12.53 -5.60
N ALA A 27 -17.01 -11.94 -6.59
CA ALA A 27 -17.65 -11.52 -7.85
C ALA A 27 -17.86 -12.65 -8.85
N PHE A 28 -16.94 -13.61 -8.90
CA PHE A 28 -16.88 -14.62 -9.96
C PHE A 28 -16.81 -16.06 -9.43
N GLY A 29 -16.87 -16.26 -8.11
CA GLY A 29 -16.81 -17.58 -7.48
C GLY A 29 -18.10 -18.38 -7.59
N ALA A 30 -18.06 -19.62 -7.09
CA ALA A 30 -19.21 -20.53 -7.08
C ALA A 30 -20.37 -20.04 -6.20
N ALA A 31 -20.06 -19.23 -5.19
CA ALA A 31 -21.03 -18.48 -4.40
C ALA A 31 -20.73 -16.99 -4.56
N THR A 32 -21.73 -16.22 -4.98
CA THR A 32 -21.62 -14.77 -5.22
C THR A 32 -22.47 -13.98 -4.22
N ASP A 33 -22.54 -14.45 -2.97
CA ASP A 33 -23.31 -13.85 -1.89
C ASP A 33 -22.44 -12.99 -0.97
N ASP A 34 -23.06 -12.26 -0.05
CA ASP A 34 -22.37 -11.39 0.91
C ASP A 34 -21.33 -12.12 1.77
N ALA A 35 -21.52 -13.42 2.02
CA ALA A 35 -20.58 -14.20 2.80
C ALA A 35 -19.26 -14.39 2.06
N ALA A 36 -19.31 -14.54 0.73
CA ALA A 36 -18.13 -14.63 -0.13
C ALA A 36 -17.31 -13.31 -0.16
N TYR A 37 -17.97 -12.15 0.00
CA TYR A 37 -17.31 -10.84 0.09
C TYR A 37 -16.78 -10.49 1.48
N ARG A 38 -17.15 -11.23 2.52
CA ARG A 38 -16.78 -10.90 3.90
C ARG A 38 -15.26 -10.76 4.13
N PRO A 39 -14.39 -11.62 3.56
CA PRO A 39 -12.94 -11.44 3.67
C PRO A 39 -12.43 -10.16 2.98
N HIS A 40 -13.02 -9.76 1.85
CA HIS A 40 -12.72 -8.51 1.16
C HIS A 40 -13.08 -7.31 2.05
N HIS A 41 -14.25 -7.30 2.68
CA HIS A 41 -14.61 -6.21 3.61
C HIS A 41 -13.63 -6.10 4.79
N LEU A 42 -13.19 -7.24 5.33
CA LEU A 42 -12.26 -7.28 6.47
C LEU A 42 -10.87 -6.74 6.09
N LEU A 43 -10.32 -7.17 4.94
CA LEU A 43 -9.03 -6.68 4.47
C LEU A 43 -9.10 -5.20 4.06
N GLY A 44 -10.25 -4.70 3.59
CA GLY A 44 -10.46 -3.27 3.35
C GLY A 44 -10.17 -2.39 4.58
N TYR A 45 -10.56 -2.83 5.79
CA TYR A 45 -10.19 -2.12 7.03
C TYR A 45 -8.68 -2.14 7.29
N VAL A 46 -8.01 -3.24 6.97
CA VAL A 46 -6.55 -3.35 7.12
C VAL A 46 -5.85 -2.42 6.12
N ILE A 47 -6.33 -2.33 4.88
CA ILE A 47 -5.79 -1.42 3.85
C ILE A 47 -6.06 0.05 4.20
N PHE A 48 -7.08 0.35 5.01
CA PHE A 48 -7.27 1.68 5.57
C PHE A 48 -6.30 1.98 6.73
N LEU A 49 -6.21 1.09 7.72
CA LEU A 49 -5.48 1.33 8.96
C LEU A 49 -3.95 1.20 8.81
N LEU A 50 -3.48 0.22 8.05
CA LEU A 50 -2.06 -0.07 7.89
C LEU A 50 -1.28 1.10 7.26
N PRO A 51 -1.75 1.78 6.19
CA PRO A 51 -1.06 2.95 5.65
C PRO A 51 -1.03 4.13 6.61
N LEU A 52 -2.05 4.32 7.46
CA LEU A 52 -2.03 5.36 8.50
C LEU A 52 -0.93 5.08 9.53
N LEU A 53 -0.84 3.83 10.01
CA LEU A 53 0.25 3.39 10.88
C LEU A 53 1.61 3.59 10.20
N MET A 54 1.74 3.19 8.94
CA MET A 54 2.97 3.37 8.17
C MET A 54 3.35 4.85 8.03
N ALA A 55 2.39 5.73 7.72
CA ALA A 55 2.62 7.17 7.62
C ALA A 55 3.11 7.75 8.95
N ALA A 56 2.53 7.33 10.09
CA ALA A 56 3.01 7.70 11.42
C ALA A 56 4.43 7.20 11.68
N VAL A 57 4.74 5.93 11.36
CA VAL A 57 6.09 5.35 11.46
C VAL A 57 7.10 6.11 10.60
N ALA A 58 6.72 6.53 9.39
CA ALA A 58 7.56 7.33 8.51
C ALA A 58 7.79 8.74 9.06
N ALA A 59 6.77 9.39 9.62
CA ALA A 59 6.87 10.70 10.24
C ALA A 59 7.77 10.68 11.48
N LEU A 60 7.56 9.72 12.40
CA LEU A 60 8.41 9.51 13.58
C LEU A 60 9.85 9.19 13.18
N GLY A 61 10.03 8.44 12.09
CA GLY A 61 11.33 8.13 11.51
C GLY A 61 11.96 9.27 10.69
N ARG A 62 11.34 10.46 10.62
CA ARG A 62 11.76 11.62 9.82
C ARG A 62 12.08 11.27 8.36
N MET A 63 11.25 10.43 7.76
CA MET A 63 11.37 10.05 6.36
C MET A 63 10.89 11.17 5.42
N PRO A 64 11.21 11.12 4.11
CA PRO A 64 10.81 12.17 3.18
C PRO A 64 9.30 12.43 3.17
N GLY A 65 8.89 13.70 3.21
CA GLY A 65 7.47 14.09 3.25
C GLY A 65 6.63 13.52 2.10
N ARG A 66 7.20 13.37 0.91
CA ARG A 66 6.55 12.70 -0.23
C ARG A 66 6.18 11.25 0.06
N LEU A 67 7.02 10.50 0.80
CA LEU A 67 6.71 9.12 1.19
C LEU A 67 5.55 9.09 2.18
N ILE A 68 5.55 10.00 3.16
CA ILE A 68 4.47 10.12 4.15
C ILE A 68 3.15 10.44 3.44
N ALA A 69 3.14 11.45 2.56
CA ALA A 69 1.97 11.87 1.81
C ALA A 69 1.45 10.76 0.87
N THR A 70 2.32 10.10 0.10
CA THR A 70 1.91 9.01 -0.79
C THR A 70 1.42 7.77 -0.02
N THR A 71 1.92 7.53 1.18
CA THR A 71 1.42 6.46 2.05
C THR A 71 0.05 6.81 2.63
N ALA A 72 -0.12 8.03 3.13
CA ALA A 72 -1.42 8.52 3.62
C ALA A 72 -2.49 8.57 2.52
N LEU A 73 -2.09 8.87 1.28
CA LEU A 73 -2.97 8.83 0.11
C LEU A 73 -3.63 7.46 -0.07
N VAL A 74 -2.96 6.36 0.26
CA VAL A 74 -3.55 5.01 0.17
C VAL A 74 -4.79 4.91 1.07
N ALA A 75 -4.72 5.41 2.30
CA ALA A 75 -5.87 5.42 3.21
C ALA A 75 -7.00 6.32 2.69
N GLY A 76 -6.65 7.49 2.14
CA GLY A 76 -7.63 8.39 1.51
C GLY A 76 -8.34 7.75 0.31
N LEU A 77 -7.59 7.09 -0.58
CA LEU A 77 -8.16 6.36 -1.71
C LEU A 77 -9.05 5.21 -1.25
N THR A 78 -8.67 4.51 -0.18
CA THR A 78 -9.48 3.43 0.42
C THR A 78 -10.82 3.96 0.92
N ALA A 79 -10.84 5.12 1.60
CA ALA A 79 -12.08 5.76 2.02
C ALA A 79 -12.97 6.13 0.82
N VAL A 80 -12.39 6.65 -0.26
CA VAL A 80 -13.11 6.91 -1.52
C VAL A 80 -13.72 5.62 -2.09
N GLN A 81 -13.00 4.50 -2.04
CA GLN A 81 -13.53 3.21 -2.51
C GLN A 81 -14.77 2.76 -1.74
N VAL A 82 -14.81 2.99 -0.42
CA VAL A 82 -15.99 2.69 0.41
C VAL A 82 -17.18 3.55 0.00
N VAL A 83 -16.96 4.85 -0.24
CA VAL A 83 -18.02 5.77 -0.69
C VAL A 83 -18.59 5.31 -2.03
N ILE A 84 -17.73 4.99 -3.01
CA ILE A 84 -18.17 4.53 -4.34
C ILE A 84 -19.00 3.25 -4.20
N ALA A 85 -18.56 2.27 -3.40
CA ALA A 85 -19.29 1.02 -3.20
C ALA A 85 -20.67 1.24 -2.56
N LYS A 86 -20.76 2.15 -1.57
CA LYS A 86 -22.04 2.48 -0.92
C LYS A 86 -23.00 3.23 -1.84
N VAL A 87 -22.48 4.13 -2.68
CA VAL A 87 -23.28 4.81 -3.70
C VAL A 87 -23.80 3.81 -4.75
N ALA A 88 -22.95 2.89 -5.20
CA ALA A 88 -23.37 1.82 -6.12
C ALA A 88 -24.51 0.97 -5.55
N MET A 89 -24.39 0.56 -4.28
CA MET A 89 -25.43 -0.18 -3.56
C MET A 89 -26.74 0.60 -3.46
N ALA A 90 -26.67 1.90 -3.14
CA ALA A 90 -27.86 2.75 -3.06
C ALA A 90 -28.62 2.87 -4.40
N PHE A 91 -27.90 2.92 -5.53
CA PHE A 91 -28.54 2.86 -6.86
C PHE A 91 -29.21 1.50 -7.11
N GLY A 92 -28.55 0.41 -6.74
CA GLY A 92 -29.13 -0.94 -6.83
C GLY A 92 -30.41 -1.09 -6.01
N ASP A 93 -30.39 -0.63 -4.75
CA ASP A 93 -31.54 -0.67 -3.84
C ASP A 93 -32.70 0.21 -4.32
N ALA A 94 -32.40 1.30 -5.03
CA ALA A 94 -33.40 2.17 -5.66
C ALA A 94 -34.01 1.58 -6.96
N GLY A 95 -33.58 0.40 -7.39
CA GLY A 95 -34.06 -0.28 -8.59
C GLY A 95 -33.27 0.03 -9.87
N ASP A 96 -32.20 0.83 -9.80
CA ASP A 96 -31.35 1.17 -10.94
C ASP A 96 -30.07 0.31 -10.96
N GLY A 97 -30.28 -0.99 -11.17
CA GLY A 97 -29.19 -1.99 -11.14
C GLY A 97 -28.09 -1.75 -12.18
N THR A 98 -28.42 -1.16 -13.33
CA THR A 98 -27.42 -0.84 -14.37
C THR A 98 -26.49 0.28 -13.92
N VAL A 99 -27.04 1.39 -13.40
CA VAL A 99 -26.22 2.48 -12.87
C VAL A 99 -25.41 2.00 -11.66
N GLY A 100 -26.04 1.23 -10.76
CA GLY A 100 -25.35 0.60 -9.63
C GLY A 100 -24.14 -0.23 -10.07
N ALA A 101 -24.29 -1.09 -11.08
CA ALA A 101 -23.20 -1.91 -11.61
C ALA A 101 -22.07 -1.06 -12.25
N LEU A 102 -22.41 0.01 -12.99
CA LEU A 102 -21.41 0.90 -13.59
C LEU A 102 -20.62 1.66 -12.52
N VAL A 103 -21.28 2.17 -11.48
CA VAL A 103 -20.62 2.83 -10.35
C VAL A 103 -19.77 1.84 -9.57
N PHE A 104 -20.22 0.59 -9.39
CA PHE A 104 -19.40 -0.46 -8.79
C PHE A 104 -18.17 -0.80 -9.65
N GLY A 105 -18.28 -0.75 -10.99
CA GLY A 105 -17.13 -0.86 -11.89
C GLY A 105 -16.06 0.22 -11.64
N LEU A 106 -16.47 1.45 -11.28
CA LEU A 106 -15.55 2.51 -10.88
C LEU A 106 -14.77 2.15 -9.60
N HIS A 107 -15.38 1.42 -8.66
CA HIS A 107 -14.69 0.90 -7.48
C HIS A 107 -13.57 -0.09 -7.89
N ALA A 108 -13.83 -0.98 -8.83
CA ALA A 108 -12.80 -1.90 -9.32
C ALA A 108 -11.62 -1.16 -9.99
N ILE A 109 -11.89 -0.15 -10.83
CA ILE A 109 -10.85 0.69 -11.45
C ILE A 109 -10.09 1.50 -10.40
N GLY A 110 -10.80 2.07 -9.41
CA GLY A 110 -10.21 2.79 -8.29
C GLY A 110 -9.29 1.92 -7.44
N GLY A 111 -9.67 0.67 -7.19
CA GLY A 111 -8.83 -0.35 -6.57
C GLY A 111 -7.52 -0.57 -7.35
N LEU A 112 -7.57 -0.61 -8.69
CA LEU A 112 -6.35 -0.81 -9.50
C LEU A 112 -5.42 0.40 -9.42
N ALA A 113 -5.99 1.61 -9.43
CA ALA A 113 -5.23 2.83 -9.20
C ALA A 113 -4.58 2.84 -7.81
N LEU A 114 -5.31 2.41 -6.76
CA LEU A 114 -4.77 2.25 -5.41
C LEU A 114 -3.59 1.27 -5.38
N ALA A 115 -3.70 0.12 -6.05
CA ALA A 115 -2.60 -0.84 -6.16
C ALA A 115 -1.35 -0.22 -6.83
N ALA A 116 -1.53 0.61 -7.85
CA ALA A 116 -0.44 1.35 -8.48
C ALA A 116 0.23 2.35 -7.52
N VAL A 117 -0.55 3.04 -6.67
CA VAL A 117 -0.02 3.91 -5.61
C VAL A 117 0.76 3.10 -4.58
N VAL A 118 0.26 1.94 -4.14
CA VAL A 118 0.97 1.05 -3.21
C VAL A 118 2.29 0.56 -3.83
N ALA A 119 2.29 0.20 -5.11
CA ALA A 119 3.53 -0.14 -5.82
C ALA A 119 4.52 1.04 -5.83
N ALA A 120 4.04 2.29 -5.97
CA ALA A 120 4.88 3.47 -5.86
C ALA A 120 5.47 3.66 -4.44
N VAL A 121 4.70 3.36 -3.38
CA VAL A 121 5.20 3.37 -1.99
C VAL A 121 6.30 2.33 -1.81
N VAL A 122 6.11 1.10 -2.32
CA VAL A 122 7.12 0.03 -2.28
C VAL A 122 8.42 0.46 -2.99
N ARG A 123 8.31 1.04 -4.20
CA ARG A 123 9.49 1.53 -4.94
C ARG A 123 10.24 2.60 -4.16
N GLN A 124 9.54 3.61 -3.65
CA GLN A 124 10.14 4.69 -2.86
C GLN A 124 10.84 4.14 -1.60
N ALA A 125 10.19 3.23 -0.88
CA ALA A 125 10.74 2.61 0.32
C ALA A 125 12.03 1.83 0.04
N ARG A 126 12.06 1.07 -1.06
CA ARG A 126 13.25 0.30 -1.48
C ARG A 126 14.41 1.21 -1.85
N THR A 127 14.16 2.28 -2.59
CA THR A 127 15.20 3.26 -2.96
C THR A 127 15.85 3.85 -1.71
N LEU A 128 15.05 4.29 -0.73
CA LEU A 128 15.57 4.86 0.52
C LEU A 128 16.38 3.87 1.36
N SER A 129 15.94 2.61 1.41
CA SER A 129 16.68 1.55 2.11
C SER A 129 18.03 1.28 1.44
N LYS A 130 18.07 1.15 0.11
CA LYS A 130 19.31 0.92 -0.65
C LYS A 130 20.32 2.06 -0.48
N SER A 131 19.90 3.32 -0.63
CA SER A 131 20.80 4.47 -0.46
C SER A 131 21.45 4.51 0.94
N THR A 132 20.77 3.97 1.96
CA THR A 132 21.33 3.89 3.32
C THR A 132 22.40 2.80 3.43
N GLU A 133 22.19 1.66 2.77
CA GLU A 133 23.14 0.56 2.76
C GLU A 133 24.41 0.91 1.99
N ASP A 134 24.26 1.58 0.85
CA ASP A 134 25.39 2.05 0.03
C ASP A 134 26.24 3.07 0.81
N ALA A 135 25.60 4.05 1.47
CA ALA A 135 26.30 5.04 2.29
C ALA A 135 27.04 4.41 3.49
N ARG A 136 26.50 3.33 4.07
CA ARG A 136 27.17 2.59 5.15
C ARG A 136 28.40 1.86 4.62
N ARG A 137 28.25 1.16 3.50
CA ARG A 137 29.33 0.39 2.86
C ARG A 137 30.49 1.29 2.46
N THR A 138 30.23 2.46 1.89
CA THR A 138 31.30 3.42 1.52
C THR A 138 32.04 3.96 2.74
N GLY A 139 31.33 4.24 3.84
CA GLY A 139 31.94 4.64 5.10
C GLY A 139 32.85 3.56 5.70
N ASP A 140 32.40 2.30 5.69
CA ASP A 140 33.18 1.16 6.19
C ASP A 140 34.48 0.97 5.37
N VAL A 141 34.40 1.11 4.04
CA VAL A 141 35.58 1.04 3.15
C VAL A 141 36.56 2.18 3.42
N ALA A 142 36.08 3.41 3.58
CA ALA A 142 36.93 4.56 3.88
C ALA A 142 37.63 4.44 5.25
N ALA A 143 36.93 3.89 6.25
CA ALA A 143 37.52 3.63 7.57
C ALA A 143 38.62 2.55 7.50
N ALA A 144 38.40 1.48 6.71
CA ALA A 144 39.37 0.42 6.51
C ALA A 144 40.63 0.89 5.78
N THR A 145 40.50 1.76 4.76
CA THR A 145 41.66 2.29 4.02
C THR A 145 42.41 3.38 4.78
N GLY A 146 41.73 4.18 5.62
CA GLY A 146 42.37 5.16 6.50
C GLY A 146 43.20 4.56 7.64
N ALA A 147 42.85 3.35 8.09
CA ALA A 147 43.61 2.61 9.12
C ALA A 147 44.90 1.95 8.59
N ALA A 148 45.04 1.80 7.28
CA ALA A 148 46.21 1.21 6.61
C ALA A 148 47.22 2.29 6.13
N GLY A 149 47.36 3.39 6.87
CA GLY A 149 48.30 4.46 6.55
C GLY A 149 49.75 3.94 6.42
N PRO A 150 50.57 4.55 5.53
CA PRO A 150 51.86 3.99 5.14
C PRO A 150 52.80 3.87 6.35
N SER A 151 53.30 2.67 6.61
CA SER A 151 54.48 2.49 7.47
C SER A 151 55.67 3.08 6.72
N VAL A 152 55.99 4.34 7.00
CA VAL A 152 57.23 4.94 6.52
C VAL A 152 58.35 4.29 7.33
N ALA A 153 59.13 3.45 6.64
CA ALA A 153 60.38 2.87 7.12
C ALA A 153 61.54 3.86 6.92
#